data_AF-A0A8J4RLG3-F1
#
_entry.id   AF-A0A8J4RLG3-F1
#
_cell.length_a   1.000
_cell.length_b   1.000
_cell.length_c   1.000
_cell.angle_alpha   90.00
_cell.angle_beta   90.00
_cell.angle_gamma   90.00
#
_symmetry.space_group_name_H-M   'P 1'
#
loop_
_entity.id
_entity.type
_entity.pdbx_description
1 polymer ?
#
loop_
_entity_poly.entity_id
_entity_poly.type
_entity_poly.pdbx_seq_one_letter_code
_entity_poly.pdbx_strand_id
1 'polypeptide(L)' 'MDPSQVQSAEFAQFLAQEEQRAKVGEMVIKITNVCWDKCITSTPGSKFSSSESSCLSNCARRYMDMSLLIVKRVQNMQ' A
#
# COMPACT_ATOMS: atom_id res chain seq x y z
N MET A 1 -9.75 -36.22 -16.70
CA MET A 1 -9.54 -34.93 -16.02
C MET A 1 -10.48 -34.91 -14.84
N ASP A 2 -9.97 -34.94 -13.62
CA ASP A 2 -10.79 -34.96 -12.41
C ASP A 2 -11.33 -33.55 -12.10
N PRO A 3 -12.66 -33.31 -12.13
CA PRO A 3 -13.23 -31.99 -11.89
C PRO A 3 -12.90 -31.40 -10.51
N SER A 4 -12.56 -32.21 -9.50
CA SER A 4 -12.13 -31.67 -8.19
C SER A 4 -10.80 -30.93 -8.21
N GLN A 5 -9.88 -31.27 -9.12
CA GLN A 5 -8.59 -30.59 -9.22
C GLN A 5 -8.67 -29.21 -9.90
N VAL A 6 -9.68 -29.02 -10.76
CA VAL A 6 -9.92 -27.73 -11.41
C VAL A 6 -10.52 -26.73 -10.39
N GLN A 7 -11.44 -27.21 -9.54
CA GLN A 7 -12.07 -26.40 -8.50
C GLN A 7 -11.08 -25.94 -7.42
N SER A 8 -10.09 -26.77 -7.07
CA SER A 8 -9.05 -26.39 -6.10
C SER A 8 -8.07 -25.36 -6.66
N ALA A 9 -7.73 -25.44 -7.95
CA ALA A 9 -6.87 -24.47 -8.61
C ALA A 9 -7.54 -23.09 -8.74
N GLU A 10 -8.82 -23.05 -9.11
CA GLU A 10 -9.61 -21.81 -9.18
C GLU A 10 -9.75 -21.17 -7.78
N PHE A 11 -10.02 -21.97 -6.76
CA PHE A 11 -10.08 -21.49 -5.38
C PHE A 11 -8.74 -20.93 -4.88
N ALA A 12 -7.61 -21.58 -5.19
CA ALA A 12 -6.29 -21.07 -4.84
C ALA A 12 -5.97 -19.74 -5.54
N GLN A 13 -6.37 -19.58 -6.80
CA GLN A 13 -6.22 -18.31 -7.53
C GLN A 13 -7.08 -17.21 -6.92
N PHE A 14 -8.33 -17.52 -6.54
CA PHE A 14 -9.20 -16.59 -5.85
C PHE A 14 -8.59 -16.11 -4.52
N LEU A 15 -8.10 -17.04 -3.69
CA LEU A 15 -7.42 -16.70 -2.43
C LEU A 15 -6.20 -15.81 -2.66
N ALA A 16 -5.35 -16.14 -3.65
CA ALA A 16 -4.19 -15.32 -3.96
C ALA A 16 -4.59 -13.89 -4.38
N GLN A 17 -5.66 -13.74 -5.17
CA GLN A 17 -6.16 -12.42 -5.56
C GLN A 17 -6.68 -11.61 -4.37
N GLU A 18 -7.44 -12.22 -3.48
CA GLU A 18 -7.94 -11.57 -2.26
C GLU A 18 -6.80 -11.20 -1.30
N GLU A 19 -5.78 -12.04 -1.18
CA GLU A 19 -4.58 -11.73 -0.41
C GLU A 19 -3.84 -10.52 -0.98
N GLN A 20 -3.68 -10.42 -2.31
CA GLN A 20 -3.07 -9.24 -2.94
C GLN A 20 -3.91 -7.99 -2.68
N ARG A 21 -5.24 -8.07 -2.77
CA ARG A 21 -6.14 -6.95 -2.47
C ARG A 21 -5.99 -6.47 -1.03
N ALA A 22 -5.97 -7.40 -0.07
CA ALA A 22 -5.78 -7.10 1.34
C ALA A 22 -4.43 -6.39 1.60
N LYS A 23 -3.34 -6.89 1.00
CA LYS A 23 -2.01 -6.27 1.10
C LYS A 23 -1.98 -4.84 0.55
N VAL A 24 -2.62 -4.61 -0.60
CA VAL A 24 -2.73 -3.25 -1.17
C VAL A 24 -3.52 -2.33 -0.24
N GLY A 25 -4.63 -2.81 0.31
CA GLY A 25 -5.41 -2.06 1.30
C GLY A 25 -4.59 -1.67 2.54
N GLU A 26 -3.84 -2.61 3.09
CA GLU A 26 -2.96 -2.36 4.24
C GLU A 26 -1.87 -1.32 3.92
N MET A 27 -1.26 -1.40 2.73
CA MET A 27 -0.28 -0.41 2.29
C MET A 27 -0.89 1.00 2.16
N VAL A 28 -2.08 1.12 1.57
CA VAL A 28 -2.79 2.41 1.45
C VAL A 28 -3.07 3.01 2.82
N ILE A 29 -3.56 2.23 3.77
CA ILE A 29 -3.82 2.67 5.14
C ILE A 29 -2.53 3.17 5.81
N LYS A 30 -1.44 2.40 5.72
CA LYS A 30 -0.15 2.78 6.29
C LYS A 30 0.39 4.09 5.72
N ILE A 31 0.39 4.24 4.40
CA ILE A 31 0.84 5.47 3.72
C ILE A 31 -0.01 6.66 4.18
N THR A 32 -1.33 6.47 4.23
CA THR A 32 -2.29 7.51 4.59
C THR A 32 -2.05 8.00 6.00
N ASN A 33 -1.92 7.10 6.98
CA ASN A 33 -1.65 7.46 8.38
C ASN A 33 -0.31 8.19 8.53
N VAL A 34 0.76 7.65 7.94
CA VAL A 34 2.09 8.27 8.04
C VAL A 34 2.12 9.66 7.41
N CYS A 35 1.46 9.84 6.27
CA CYS A 35 1.43 11.14 5.60
C CYS A 35 0.47 12.13 6.26
N TRP A 36 -0.61 11.65 6.88
CA TRP A 36 -1.47 12.46 7.72
C TRP A 36 -0.67 13.08 8.87
N ASP A 37 -0.01 12.24 9.68
CA ASP A 37 0.75 12.69 10.86
C ASP A 37 1.88 13.66 10.51
N LYS A 38 2.44 13.56 9.30
CA LYS A 38 3.54 14.42 8.85
C LYS A 38 3.09 15.73 8.22
N CYS A 39 1.97 15.73 7.50
CA CYS A 39 1.57 16.85 6.66
C CYS A 39 0.40 17.65 7.22
N ILE A 40 -0.44 17.04 8.06
CA ILE A 40 -1.64 17.69 8.61
C ILE A 40 -1.37 18.02 10.08
N THR A 41 -0.97 19.27 10.33
CA THR A 41 -0.59 19.77 11.67
C THR A 41 -1.71 20.51 12.39
N SER A 42 -2.78 20.83 11.67
CA SER A 42 -4.00 21.45 12.17
C SER A 42 -5.20 20.84 11.45
N THR A 43 -6.41 21.00 11.99
CA THR A 43 -7.63 20.56 11.30
C THR A 43 -7.68 21.14 9.89
N PRO A 44 -7.66 20.32 8.83
CA PRO A 44 -7.70 20.82 7.46
C PRO A 44 -9.07 21.45 7.18
N GLY A 45 -9.10 22.42 6.24
CA GLY A 45 -10.34 23.03 5.78
C GLY A 45 -11.17 22.06 4.92
N SER A 46 -12.16 22.60 4.20
CA SER A 46 -12.95 21.81 3.23
C SER A 46 -12.12 21.24 2.06
N LYS A 47 -10.88 21.73 1.90
CA LYS A 47 -9.88 21.28 0.93
C LYS A 47 -8.50 21.39 1.55
N PHE A 48 -7.56 20.58 1.07
CA PHE A 48 -6.15 20.78 1.37
C PHE A 48 -5.67 22.10 0.76
N SER A 49 -4.87 22.83 1.53
CA SER A 49 -4.07 23.93 1.06
C SER A 49 -3.04 23.45 0.02
N SER A 50 -2.41 24.40 -0.67
CA SER A 50 -1.34 24.09 -1.62
C SER A 50 -0.14 23.42 -0.94
N SER A 51 0.23 23.88 0.26
CA SER A 51 1.34 23.31 1.05
C SER A 51 1.03 21.89 1.53
N GLU A 52 -0.18 21.63 2.05
CA GLU A 52 -0.61 20.28 2.44
C GLU A 52 -0.61 19.34 1.24
N SER A 53 -1.17 19.76 0.10
CA SER A 53 -1.22 18.96 -1.12
C SER A 53 0.17 18.59 -1.64
N SER A 54 1.09 19.55 -1.65
CA SER A 54 2.49 19.30 -2.00
C SER A 54 3.19 18.38 -0.98
N CYS A 55 2.95 18.57 0.32
CA CYS A 55 3.51 17.71 1.36
C CYS A 55 3.03 16.26 1.20
N LEU A 56 1.72 16.04 1.07
CA LEU A 56 1.12 14.71 0.93
C LEU A 56 1.66 13.97 -0.30
N SER A 57 1.74 14.66 -1.44
CA SER A 57 2.29 14.09 -2.69
C SER A 57 3.75 13.67 -2.52
N ASN A 58 4.56 14.52 -1.89
CA ASN A 58 5.95 14.20 -1.59
C ASN A 58 6.07 13.05 -0.59
N CYS A 59 5.30 13.08 0.50
CA CYS A 59 5.33 12.05 1.53
C CYS A 59 5.01 10.66 0.96
N ALA A 60 3.90 10.54 0.22
CA ALA A 60 3.50 9.26 -0.36
C ALA A 60 4.56 8.71 -1.34
N ARG A 61 5.12 9.58 -2.18
CA ARG A 61 6.20 9.20 -3.10
C ARG A 61 7.44 8.70 -2.36
N ARG A 62 7.88 9.44 -1.34
CA ARG A 62 9.08 9.09 -0.55
C ARG A 62 8.88 7.81 0.26
N TYR A 63 7.68 7.60 0.80
CA TYR A 63 7.33 6.37 1.51
C TYR A 63 7.44 5.15 0.58
N MET A 64 6.89 5.24 -0.64
CA MET A 64 6.96 4.16 -1.62
C MET A 64 8.39 3.90 -2.09
N ASP A 65 9.14 4.96 -2.41
CA ASP A 65 10.54 4.84 -2.84
C ASP A 65 11.38 4.13 -1.75
N MET A 66 11.24 4.54 -0.48
CA MET A 66 11.94 3.93 0.64
C MET A 66 11.50 2.49 0.89
N SER A 67 10.20 2.20 0.80
CA SER A 67 9.67 0.84 0.98
C SER A 67 10.25 -0.13 -0.05
N LEU A 68 10.35 0.28 -1.31
CA LEU A 68 10.97 -0.53 -2.36
C LEU A 68 12.47 -0.77 -2.10
N LEU A 69 13.19 0.24 -1.62
CA LEU A 69 14.61 0.08 -1.27
C LEU A 69 14.80 -0.92 -0.12
N ILE A 70 13.93 -0.86 0.91
CA ILE A 70 13.97 -1.81 2.03
C ILE A 70 13.68 -3.23 1.54
N VAL A 71 12.66 -3.43 0.69
CA VAL A 71 12.34 -4.75 0.13
C VAL A 71 13.53 -5.32 -0.64
N LYS A 72 14.15 -4.52 -1.52
CA LYS A 72 15.36 -4.93 -2.26
C LYS A 72 16.50 -5.29 -1.32
N ARG A 73 16.72 -4.51 -0.27
CA ARG A 73 17.75 -4.79 0.74
C ARG A 73 17.49 -6.11 1.47
N VAL A 74 16.25 -6.38 1.86
CA VAL A 74 15.87 -7.63 2.55
C VAL A 74 16.05 -8.83 1.62
N GLN A 75 15.66 -8.72 0.36
CA GLN A 75 15.87 -9.77 -0.65
C GLN A 75 17.36 -10.07 -0.87
N ASN A 76 18.22 -9.06 -0.86
CA ASN A 76 19.67 -9.23 -1.00
C ASN A 76 20.36 -9.80 0.26
N MET A 77 19.65 -9.92 1.39
CA MET A 77 20.16 -10.54 2.61
C MET A 77 19.73 -12.02 2.76
N GLN A 78 18.86 -12.51 1.89
CA GLN A 78 18.50 -13.94 1.77
C GLN A 78 19.41 -14.63 0.75
#